data_AF-G0HAZ8-F1
#
_entry.id   AF-G0HAZ8-F1
#
_cell.length_a   1.000
_cell.length_b   1.000
_cell.length_c   1.000
_cell.angle_alpha   90.00
_cell.angle_beta   90.00
_cell.angle_gamma   90.00
#
_symmetry.space_group_name_H-M   'P 1'
#
loop_
_entity.id
_entity.type
_entity.pdbx_description
1 polymer ?
#
loop_
_entity_poly.entity_id
_entity_poly.type
_entity_poly.pdbx_seq_one_letter_code
_entity_poly.pdbx_strand_id
1 'polypeptide(L)'
;MTPDWFGMSLLHTVSGGLVWWAWILLGLDLVVKIIAVGYVPSQRKPSSAMAWLLAIFLLPFIGIALFMLIGSPYINRRRHKIQNSANEMLRTISRDEPDVPEGYTLTPELRSLVSLNRQLTAMPATTGTVVAVHSDYEGSITRMAEAVDTAQDYVNVQIYITAWDDTTDVFFRSLERAVERGVTVRYMFDHVGSWKYPGYRTLGKRLDEIGVKWLVMLPLQPWRWRFRRPDLRNHRKLLVIDGHTGFMGSQNMIDSSYLMKGNIREGRHWIDNMAEVTGPVVALLNSVFAVDWFTECGEELPLLTPSESTEWLSSRPDMLQIIPSGPGFTTEPNLRLFTSIVHHAKKSLVLVSPYFIPDESLLEAITTAAYRGVKVELFVSEKADQPLIEHAQSSYYAELLRAGVRIRRFPYPAVLHSKFMIADHEVVCTGSSNMDMRSFGLNYEITLMSAEGSLLEKMTALAGEYREACTELTSEEWDTRARSRRYIDNVARLTSALQ
;
A
#
# COMPACT_ATOMS: atom_id res chain seq x y z
N MET A 1 -61.93 -37.80 -36.82
CA MET A 1 -61.06 -36.59 -36.83
C MET A 1 -61.72 -35.52 -35.99
N THR A 2 -61.34 -35.43 -34.72
CA THR A 2 -61.59 -34.28 -33.84
C THR A 2 -60.25 -34.05 -33.14
N PRO A 3 -59.59 -32.90 -33.35
CA PRO A 3 -58.19 -32.72 -32.94
C PRO A 3 -58.07 -32.52 -31.42
N ASP A 4 -56.93 -32.95 -30.88
CA ASP A 4 -56.48 -32.82 -29.48
C ASP A 4 -56.56 -31.37 -28.95
N TRP A 5 -57.71 -31.00 -28.37
CA TRP A 5 -57.90 -29.70 -27.71
C TRP A 5 -57.25 -29.64 -26.31
N PHE A 6 -57.07 -30.77 -25.64
CA PHE A 6 -56.55 -30.80 -24.26
C PHE A 6 -55.02 -30.64 -24.17
N GLY A 7 -54.27 -31.25 -25.09
CA GLY A 7 -52.81 -31.11 -25.15
C GLY A 7 -52.34 -29.70 -25.54
N MET A 8 -53.07 -29.05 -26.48
CA MET A 8 -52.80 -27.67 -26.87
C MET A 8 -53.10 -26.67 -25.75
N SER A 9 -54.14 -26.89 -24.94
CA SER A 9 -54.51 -26.03 -23.81
C SER A 9 -53.45 -26.02 -22.70
N LEU A 10 -52.91 -27.18 -22.32
CA LEU A 10 -51.86 -27.29 -21.30
C LEU A 10 -50.55 -26.66 -21.79
N LEU A 11 -50.16 -26.91 -23.05
CA LEU A 11 -48.99 -26.27 -23.67
C LEU A 11 -49.17 -24.75 -23.83
N HIS A 12 -50.37 -24.26 -24.13
CA HIS A 12 -50.69 -22.83 -24.15
C HIS A 12 -50.63 -22.19 -22.75
N THR A 13 -51.04 -22.91 -21.72
CA THR A 13 -51.02 -22.41 -20.33
C THR A 13 -49.60 -22.38 -19.77
N VAL A 14 -48.79 -23.42 -20.04
CA VAL A 14 -47.38 -23.48 -19.64
C VAL A 14 -46.54 -22.47 -20.44
N SER A 15 -46.76 -22.33 -21.75
CA SER A 15 -46.09 -21.31 -22.57
C SER A 15 -46.50 -19.89 -22.18
N GLY A 16 -47.78 -19.66 -21.85
CA GLY A 16 -48.25 -18.39 -21.30
C GLY A 16 -47.56 -18.02 -19.98
N GLY A 17 -47.44 -18.98 -19.06
CA GLY A 17 -46.71 -18.79 -17.80
C GLY A 17 -45.22 -18.48 -18.01
N LEU A 18 -44.56 -19.18 -18.93
CA LEU A 18 -43.16 -18.92 -19.30
C LEU A 18 -42.96 -17.53 -19.91
N VAL A 19 -43.91 -17.06 -20.72
CA VAL A 19 -43.88 -15.70 -21.29
C VAL A 19 -44.02 -14.65 -20.19
N TRP A 20 -44.91 -14.84 -19.21
CA TRP A 20 -45.03 -13.93 -18.07
C TRP A 20 -43.75 -13.88 -17.24
N TRP A 21 -43.12 -15.03 -16.96
CA TRP A 21 -41.83 -15.07 -16.27
C TRP A 21 -40.73 -14.37 -17.07
N ALA A 22 -40.69 -14.51 -18.40
CA ALA A 22 -39.73 -13.82 -19.24
C ALA A 22 -39.90 -12.29 -19.18
N TRP A 23 -41.14 -11.78 -19.24
CA TRP A 23 -41.42 -10.35 -19.08
C TRP A 23 -41.08 -9.82 -17.68
N ILE A 24 -41.36 -10.60 -16.64
CA ILE A 24 -40.99 -10.25 -15.26
C ILE A 24 -39.46 -10.18 -15.12
N LEU A 25 -38.72 -11.17 -15.64
CA LEU A 25 -37.26 -11.18 -15.59
C LEU A 25 -36.65 -10.04 -16.39
N LEU A 26 -37.20 -9.73 -17.57
CA LEU A 26 -36.78 -8.58 -18.37
C LEU A 26 -37.06 -7.26 -17.65
N GLY A 27 -38.25 -7.10 -17.05
CA GLY A 27 -38.60 -5.94 -16.27
C GLY A 27 -37.68 -5.76 -15.06
N LEU A 28 -37.37 -6.84 -14.35
CA LEU A 28 -36.44 -6.84 -13.22
C LEU A 28 -35.02 -6.45 -13.66
N ASP A 29 -34.53 -7.00 -14.76
CA ASP A 29 -33.23 -6.65 -15.36
C ASP A 29 -33.15 -5.16 -15.72
N LEU A 30 -34.19 -4.62 -16.37
CA LEU A 30 -34.24 -3.21 -16.74
C LEU A 30 -34.25 -2.29 -15.51
N VAL A 31 -35.07 -2.61 -14.49
CA VAL A 31 -35.12 -1.87 -13.23
C VAL A 31 -33.76 -1.89 -12.53
N VAL A 32 -33.11 -3.06 -12.46
CA VAL A 32 -31.75 -3.22 -11.93
C VAL A 32 -30.77 -2.30 -12.65
N LYS A 33 -30.78 -2.28 -13.99
CA LYS A 33 -29.87 -1.47 -14.79
C LYS A 33 -30.09 0.03 -14.59
N ILE A 34 -31.35 0.47 -14.52
CA ILE A 34 -31.71 1.86 -14.23
C ILE A 34 -31.20 2.27 -12.83
N ILE A 35 -31.43 1.44 -11.81
CA ILE A 35 -30.92 1.68 -10.46
C ILE A 35 -29.39 1.72 -10.46
N ALA A 36 -28.75 0.77 -11.16
CA ALA A 36 -27.29 0.70 -11.24
C ALA A 36 -26.69 1.99 -11.83
N VAL A 37 -27.27 2.54 -12.91
CA VAL A 37 -26.80 3.80 -13.50
C VAL A 37 -26.90 4.98 -12.53
N GLY A 38 -27.94 5.04 -11.71
CA GLY A 38 -28.07 6.09 -10.69
C GLY A 38 -27.16 5.90 -9.47
N TYR A 39 -26.84 4.65 -9.12
CA TYR A 39 -26.20 4.31 -7.85
C TYR A 39 -24.70 3.99 -7.95
N VAL A 40 -24.29 3.24 -8.99
CA VAL A 40 -22.91 2.76 -9.18
C VAL A 40 -21.91 3.92 -9.40
N PRO A 41 -22.24 5.01 -10.12
CA PRO A 41 -21.29 6.11 -10.27
C PRO A 41 -21.06 6.93 -9.00
N SER A 42 -21.95 6.84 -8.00
CA SER A 42 -21.85 7.63 -6.79
C SER A 42 -20.55 7.34 -6.02
N GLN A 43 -19.78 8.39 -5.74
CA GLN A 43 -18.52 8.34 -4.96
C GLN A 43 -17.45 7.41 -5.55
N ARG A 44 -17.39 7.27 -6.89
CA ARG A 44 -16.38 6.45 -7.59
C ARG A 44 -15.75 7.21 -8.74
N LYS A 45 -14.52 6.82 -9.10
CA LYS A 45 -13.89 7.27 -10.34
C LYS A 45 -14.74 6.81 -11.54
N PRO A 46 -14.91 7.63 -12.59
CA PRO A 46 -15.73 7.28 -13.76
C PRO A 46 -15.32 5.94 -14.40
N SER A 47 -14.02 5.67 -14.49
CA SER A 47 -13.48 4.41 -15.02
C SER A 47 -13.93 3.18 -14.23
N SER A 48 -13.81 3.22 -12.89
CA SER A 48 -14.29 2.15 -12.00
C SER A 48 -15.81 1.98 -12.06
N ALA A 49 -16.56 3.10 -12.10
CA ALA A 49 -18.01 3.07 -12.25
C ALA A 49 -18.44 2.42 -13.58
N MET A 50 -17.78 2.76 -14.68
CA MET A 50 -18.03 2.14 -15.99
C MET A 50 -17.71 0.64 -15.99
N ALA A 51 -16.62 0.21 -15.36
CA ALA A 51 -16.29 -1.22 -15.25
C ALA A 51 -17.39 -2.01 -14.50
N TRP A 52 -17.92 -1.46 -13.41
CA TRP A 52 -19.02 -2.08 -12.67
C TRP A 52 -20.34 -2.06 -13.44
N LEU A 53 -20.66 -0.96 -14.12
CA LEU A 53 -21.85 -0.90 -14.98
C LEU A 53 -21.76 -1.90 -16.13
N LEU A 54 -20.59 -2.05 -16.75
CA LEU A 54 -20.36 -3.04 -17.78
C LEU A 54 -20.55 -4.47 -17.24
N ALA A 55 -20.00 -4.77 -16.06
CA ALA A 55 -20.18 -6.07 -15.41
C ALA A 55 -21.66 -6.36 -15.11
N ILE A 56 -22.40 -5.38 -14.59
CA ILE A 56 -23.84 -5.49 -14.34
C ILE A 56 -24.63 -5.58 -15.65
N PHE A 57 -24.22 -4.90 -16.72
CA PHE A 57 -24.96 -4.94 -17.98
C PHE A 57 -24.78 -6.25 -18.72
N LEU A 58 -23.56 -6.82 -18.68
CA LEU A 58 -23.24 -8.10 -19.31
C LEU A 58 -23.74 -9.29 -18.48
N LEU A 59 -23.64 -9.20 -17.15
CA LEU A 59 -23.99 -10.26 -16.22
C LEU A 59 -24.78 -9.67 -15.04
N PRO A 60 -26.09 -9.35 -15.17
CA PRO A 60 -26.85 -8.58 -14.17
C PRO A 60 -26.76 -9.13 -12.75
N PHE A 61 -27.17 -10.38 -12.54
CA PHE A 61 -27.21 -10.94 -11.19
C PHE A 61 -25.82 -11.17 -10.59
N ILE A 62 -24.86 -11.64 -11.39
CA ILE A 62 -23.48 -11.89 -10.96
C ILE A 62 -22.76 -10.55 -10.70
N GLY A 63 -22.90 -9.59 -11.61
CA GLY A 63 -22.34 -8.25 -11.54
C GLY A 63 -22.85 -7.49 -10.32
N ILE A 64 -24.15 -7.56 -10.01
CA ILE A 64 -24.69 -7.01 -8.75
C ILE A 64 -24.09 -7.70 -7.55
N ALA A 65 -24.04 -9.05 -7.53
CA ALA A 65 -23.50 -9.79 -6.40
C ALA A 65 -22.03 -9.40 -6.14
N LEU A 66 -21.21 -9.36 -7.19
CA LEU A 66 -19.82 -8.91 -7.13
C LEU A 66 -19.71 -7.44 -6.70
N PHE A 67 -20.58 -6.57 -7.21
CA PHE A 67 -20.62 -5.15 -6.84
C PHE A 67 -20.99 -4.95 -5.36
N MET A 68 -21.90 -5.75 -4.83
CA MET A 68 -22.28 -5.68 -3.42
C MET A 68 -21.17 -6.21 -2.50
N LEU A 69 -20.41 -7.22 -2.94
CA LEU A 69 -19.30 -7.79 -2.18
C LEU A 69 -18.04 -6.90 -2.19
N ILE A 70 -17.70 -6.35 -3.36
CA ILE A 70 -16.41 -5.68 -3.61
C ILE A 70 -16.64 -4.22 -4.00
N GLY A 71 -17.64 -3.90 -4.82
CA GLY A 71 -17.83 -2.54 -5.33
C GLY A 71 -18.37 -1.52 -4.31
N SER A 72 -19.05 -1.93 -3.23
CA SER A 72 -19.85 -1.04 -2.37
C SER A 72 -19.01 -0.14 -1.43
N PRO A 73 -19.21 1.20 -1.42
CA PRO A 73 -18.52 2.14 -0.52
C PRO A 73 -19.04 2.04 0.93
N TYR A 74 -20.21 1.44 1.14
CA TYR A 74 -20.87 1.38 2.44
C TYR A 74 -20.15 0.44 3.43
N ILE A 75 -19.34 -0.50 2.94
CA ILE A 75 -18.59 -1.45 3.76
C ILE A 75 -17.51 -0.74 4.62
N ASN A 76 -17.05 0.45 4.21
CA ASN A 76 -15.97 1.17 4.90
C ASN A 76 -16.44 2.23 5.91
N ARG A 77 -17.76 2.44 6.09
CA ARG A 77 -18.30 3.53 6.95
C ARG A 77 -17.73 3.55 8.38
N ARG A 78 -17.56 2.39 9.01
CA ARG A 78 -16.97 2.31 10.36
C ARG A 78 -15.51 2.78 10.37
N ARG A 79 -14.70 2.35 9.39
CA ARG A 79 -13.28 2.70 9.28
C ARG A 79 -13.10 4.19 9.00
N HIS A 80 -13.92 4.76 8.12
CA HIS A 80 -13.95 6.21 7.92
C HIS A 80 -14.28 6.99 9.20
N LYS A 81 -15.27 6.53 9.98
CA LYS A 81 -15.62 7.17 11.26
C LYS A 81 -14.48 7.12 12.26
N ILE A 82 -13.84 5.94 12.40
CA ILE A 82 -12.69 5.77 13.29
C ILE A 82 -11.53 6.65 12.83
N GLN A 83 -11.19 6.65 11.54
CA GLN A 83 -10.12 7.49 11.00
C GLN A 83 -10.41 8.97 11.18
N ASN A 84 -11.64 9.43 10.97
CA ASN A 84 -12.01 10.82 11.19
C ASN A 84 -11.90 11.22 12.67
N SER A 85 -12.34 10.35 13.58
CA SER A 85 -12.22 10.59 15.03
C SER A 85 -10.76 10.63 15.47
N ALA A 86 -9.93 9.72 14.93
CA ALA A 86 -8.49 9.73 15.15
C ALA A 86 -7.83 11.00 14.61
N ASN A 87 -8.20 11.44 13.39
CA ASN A 87 -7.68 12.68 12.82
C ASN A 87 -8.10 13.90 13.66
N GLU A 88 -9.31 13.92 14.23
CA GLU A 88 -9.75 14.98 15.13
C GLU A 88 -8.98 14.99 16.45
N MET A 89 -8.73 13.81 17.02
CA MET A 89 -7.88 13.65 18.20
C MET A 89 -6.44 14.12 17.91
N LEU A 90 -5.85 13.70 16.79
CA LEU A 90 -4.52 14.14 16.37
C LEU A 90 -4.45 15.65 16.11
N ARG A 91 -5.46 16.26 15.49
CA ARG A 91 -5.54 17.73 15.34
C ARG A 91 -5.62 18.45 16.69
N THR A 92 -6.24 17.82 17.68
CA THR A 92 -6.37 18.39 19.02
C THR A 92 -5.04 18.31 19.77
N ILE A 93 -4.40 17.14 19.76
CA ILE A 93 -3.10 16.89 20.42
C ILE A 93 -1.99 17.72 19.76
N SER A 94 -1.96 17.78 18.44
CA SER A 94 -0.93 18.51 17.69
C SER A 94 -1.30 19.96 17.38
N ARG A 95 -2.34 20.54 17.99
CA ARG A 95 -2.83 21.88 17.63
C ARG A 95 -1.73 22.94 17.67
N ASP A 96 -0.93 22.88 18.73
CA ASP A 96 0.11 23.87 19.02
C ASP A 96 1.47 23.49 18.39
N GLU A 97 1.55 22.34 17.73
CA GLU A 97 2.73 21.95 16.95
C GLU A 97 2.81 22.78 15.66
N PRO A 98 3.97 23.34 15.32
CA PRO A 98 4.15 24.07 14.07
C PRO A 98 4.05 23.12 12.87
N ASP A 99 3.67 23.65 11.70
CA ASP A 99 3.66 22.85 10.46
C ASP A 99 5.05 22.33 10.11
N VAL A 100 6.07 23.17 10.34
CA VAL A 100 7.48 22.89 10.12
C VAL A 100 8.19 23.06 11.46
N PRO A 101 9.02 22.10 11.90
CA PRO A 101 9.72 22.21 13.17
C PRO A 101 10.64 23.43 13.23
N GLU A 102 10.90 23.92 14.44
CA GLU A 102 11.83 25.03 14.65
C GLU A 102 13.24 24.68 14.14
N GLY A 103 13.95 25.67 13.59
CA GLY A 103 15.30 25.49 13.06
C GLY A 103 15.38 25.06 11.59
N TYR A 104 14.27 24.69 10.96
CA TYR A 104 14.22 24.30 9.54
C TYR A 104 13.64 25.41 8.66
N THR A 105 14.29 25.67 7.53
CA THR A 105 13.85 26.70 6.58
C THR A 105 13.58 26.07 5.21
N LEU A 106 12.30 25.87 4.91
CA LEU A 106 11.85 25.31 3.64
C LEU A 106 11.53 26.41 2.62
N THR A 107 11.66 26.07 1.34
CA THR A 107 11.11 26.88 0.25
C THR A 107 9.58 26.99 0.38
N PRO A 108 8.93 28.04 -0.18
CA PRO A 108 7.48 28.17 -0.16
C PRO A 108 6.75 26.93 -0.74
N GLU A 109 7.33 26.31 -1.77
CA GLU A 109 6.80 25.12 -2.43
C GLU A 109 6.81 23.91 -1.50
N LEU A 110 7.93 23.65 -0.82
CA LEU A 110 8.05 22.54 0.13
C LEU A 110 7.18 22.77 1.36
N ARG A 111 7.09 24.01 1.85
CA ARG A 111 6.16 24.35 2.94
C ARG A 111 4.70 24.06 2.57
N SER A 112 4.30 24.42 1.34
CA SER A 112 2.96 24.11 0.83
C SER A 112 2.68 22.60 0.82
N LEU A 113 3.68 21.80 0.46
CA LEU A 113 3.59 20.35 0.46
C LEU A 113 3.45 19.76 1.88
N VAL A 114 4.18 20.31 2.86
CA VAL A 114 4.05 19.94 4.28
C VAL A 114 2.66 20.26 4.82
N SER A 115 2.15 21.47 4.55
CA SER A 115 0.81 21.89 4.96
C SER A 115 -0.28 21.05 4.27
N LEU A 116 -0.10 20.67 3.00
CA LEU A 116 -0.98 19.73 2.30
C LEU A 116 -1.07 18.40 3.06
N ASN A 117 0.06 17.80 3.38
CA ASN A 117 0.11 16.52 4.10
C ASN A 117 -0.57 16.61 5.47
N ARG A 118 -0.30 17.67 6.25
CA ARG A 118 -0.96 17.89 7.56
C ARG A 118 -2.47 18.06 7.41
N GLN A 119 -2.93 18.81 6.41
CA GLN A 119 -4.35 19.00 6.16
C GLN A 119 -5.06 17.67 5.85
N LEU A 120 -4.41 16.80 5.08
CA LEU A 120 -4.98 15.52 4.63
C LEU A 120 -4.92 14.42 5.70
N THR A 121 -3.92 14.45 6.58
CA THR A 121 -3.63 13.35 7.53
C THR A 121 -3.80 13.72 9.00
N ALA A 122 -3.95 15.01 9.31
CA ALA A 122 -3.85 15.57 10.66
C ALA A 122 -2.47 15.40 11.34
N MET A 123 -1.45 14.88 10.64
CA MET A 123 -0.12 14.67 11.20
C MET A 123 0.84 15.80 10.77
N PRO A 124 1.41 16.55 11.73
CA PRO A 124 2.38 17.60 11.42
C PRO A 124 3.71 16.98 10.94
N ALA A 125 4.57 17.81 10.33
CA ALA A 125 5.97 17.44 10.26
C ALA A 125 6.60 17.63 11.64
N THR A 126 7.57 16.79 11.97
CA THR A 126 8.26 16.78 13.26
C THR A 126 9.74 16.48 13.04
N THR A 127 10.53 16.51 14.11
CA THR A 127 11.93 16.12 14.05
C THR A 127 12.11 14.63 14.30
N GLY A 128 13.21 14.09 13.81
CA GLY A 128 13.66 12.76 14.20
C GLY A 128 15.06 12.51 13.71
N THR A 129 15.74 11.51 14.25
CA THR A 129 17.06 11.11 13.75
C THR A 129 16.90 9.86 12.92
N VAL A 130 17.34 9.90 11.66
CA VAL A 130 17.46 8.70 10.83
C VAL A 130 18.78 8.00 11.16
N VAL A 131 18.69 6.98 11.99
CA VAL A 131 19.85 6.19 12.45
C VAL A 131 20.47 5.48 11.25
N ALA A 132 19.65 4.81 10.44
CA ALA A 132 20.08 4.07 9.27
C ALA A 132 18.95 3.84 8.27
N VAL A 133 19.32 3.54 7.04
CA VAL A 133 18.45 2.92 6.04
C VAL A 133 19.03 1.55 5.75
N HIS A 134 18.37 0.51 6.23
CA HIS A 134 18.81 -0.88 6.10
C HIS A 134 18.34 -1.44 4.77
N SER A 135 19.27 -1.72 3.85
CA SER A 135 19.00 -2.37 2.55
C SER A 135 19.42 -3.84 2.49
N ASP A 136 20.21 -4.30 3.46
CA ASP A 136 20.51 -5.72 3.65
C ASP A 136 19.32 -6.43 4.30
N TYR A 137 18.80 -7.46 3.64
CA TYR A 137 17.52 -8.06 4.01
C TYR A 137 17.58 -8.76 5.38
N GLU A 138 18.57 -9.64 5.58
CA GLU A 138 18.73 -10.39 6.84
C GLU A 138 19.27 -9.49 7.96
N GLY A 139 20.20 -8.59 7.65
CA GLY A 139 20.75 -7.61 8.57
C GLY A 139 19.69 -6.66 9.12
N SER A 140 18.73 -6.23 8.30
CA SER A 140 17.57 -5.43 8.75
C SER A 140 16.71 -6.18 9.78
N ILE A 141 16.44 -7.48 9.55
CA ILE A 141 15.68 -8.33 10.49
C ILE A 141 16.47 -8.49 11.81
N THR A 142 17.77 -8.75 11.70
CA THR A 142 18.67 -8.89 12.86
C THR A 142 18.71 -7.59 13.68
N ARG A 143 18.87 -6.44 13.01
CA ARG A 143 18.89 -5.12 13.66
C ARG A 143 17.56 -4.81 14.37
N MET A 144 16.43 -5.13 13.75
CA MET A 144 15.12 -5.01 14.39
C MET A 144 15.02 -5.90 15.64
N ALA A 145 15.56 -7.13 15.59
CA ALA A 145 15.59 -8.02 16.74
C ALA A 145 16.43 -7.46 17.90
N GLU A 146 17.62 -6.93 17.59
CA GLU A 146 18.50 -6.26 18.57
C GLU A 146 17.82 -5.04 19.20
N ALA A 147 17.08 -4.25 18.42
CA ALA A 147 16.32 -3.11 18.95
C ALA A 147 15.18 -3.56 19.89
N VAL A 148 14.50 -4.66 19.56
CA VAL A 148 13.47 -5.27 20.44
C VAL A 148 14.09 -5.76 21.75
N ASP A 149 15.33 -6.25 21.74
CA ASP A 149 16.02 -6.68 22.95
C ASP A 149 16.30 -5.53 23.93
N THR A 150 16.32 -4.27 23.47
CA THR A 150 16.46 -3.11 24.35
C THR A 150 15.15 -2.60 24.94
N ALA A 151 14.00 -3.16 24.51
CA ALA A 151 12.67 -2.69 24.92
C ALA A 151 12.41 -2.86 26.42
N GLN A 152 11.75 -1.87 27.02
CA GLN A 152 11.42 -1.78 28.45
C GLN A 152 9.92 -1.77 28.73
N ASP A 153 9.11 -1.11 27.91
CA ASP A 153 7.67 -0.90 28.16
C ASP A 153 6.79 -1.65 27.17
N TYR A 154 7.00 -1.41 25.87
CA TYR A 154 6.20 -2.04 24.83
C TYR A 154 6.90 -2.14 23.47
N VAL A 155 6.46 -3.14 22.70
CA VAL A 155 6.83 -3.34 21.30
C VAL A 155 5.56 -3.48 20.48
N ASN A 156 5.35 -2.59 19.51
CA ASN A 156 4.22 -2.61 18.61
C ASN A 156 4.70 -2.93 17.19
N VAL A 157 4.29 -4.07 16.65
CA VAL A 157 4.70 -4.58 15.34
C VAL A 157 3.51 -4.63 14.40
N GLN A 158 3.66 -4.11 13.19
CA GLN A 158 2.66 -4.25 12.13
C GLN A 158 3.32 -4.54 10.80
N ILE A 159 3.04 -5.72 10.22
CA ILE A 159 3.69 -6.19 8.99
C ILE A 159 2.66 -6.84 8.06
N TYR A 160 2.66 -6.46 6.78
CA TYR A 160 1.77 -7.06 5.78
C TYR A 160 1.90 -8.58 5.66
N ILE A 161 3.08 -9.08 5.28
CA ILE A 161 3.36 -10.51 5.14
C ILE A 161 4.26 -10.95 6.29
N THR A 162 3.79 -11.95 7.03
CA THR A 162 4.50 -12.55 8.15
C THR A 162 4.58 -14.05 7.99
N ALA A 163 5.78 -14.61 8.11
CA ALA A 163 6.04 -16.03 8.33
C ALA A 163 7.12 -16.18 9.40
N TRP A 164 7.02 -17.23 10.21
CA TRP A 164 8.06 -17.57 11.19
C TRP A 164 8.87 -18.76 10.65
N ASP A 165 9.98 -18.42 10.01
CA ASP A 165 10.96 -19.27 9.34
C ASP A 165 12.37 -19.08 9.95
N ASP A 166 13.39 -19.73 9.36
CA ASP A 166 14.75 -19.70 9.90
C ASP A 166 15.36 -18.28 9.88
N THR A 167 15.05 -17.48 8.84
CA THR A 167 15.55 -16.11 8.66
C THR A 167 14.90 -15.15 9.67
N THR A 168 13.61 -15.35 9.95
CA THR A 168 12.82 -14.51 10.86
C THR A 168 12.83 -14.97 12.32
N ASP A 169 13.35 -16.17 12.61
CA ASP A 169 13.35 -16.73 13.96
C ASP A 169 13.99 -15.79 14.98
N VAL A 170 15.12 -15.15 14.62
CA VAL A 170 15.81 -14.18 15.48
C VAL A 170 14.90 -13.06 15.97
N PHE A 171 13.99 -12.58 15.11
CA PHE A 171 13.04 -11.52 15.45
C PHE A 171 11.92 -12.02 16.34
N PHE A 172 11.34 -13.19 16.08
CA PHE A 172 10.30 -13.73 16.97
C PHE A 172 10.87 -14.13 18.33
N ARG A 173 12.11 -14.62 18.38
CA ARG A 173 12.81 -14.91 19.64
C ARG A 173 13.13 -13.65 20.44
N SER A 174 13.42 -12.52 19.80
CA SER A 174 13.55 -11.26 20.54
C SER A 174 12.22 -10.79 21.13
N LEU A 175 11.10 -11.00 20.41
CA LEU A 175 9.76 -10.74 20.96
C LEU A 175 9.46 -11.63 22.18
N GLU A 176 9.78 -12.92 22.12
CA GLU A 176 9.66 -13.85 23.25
C GLU A 176 10.47 -13.35 24.45
N ARG A 177 11.75 -13.03 24.25
CA ARG A 177 12.61 -12.45 25.30
C ARG A 177 12.04 -11.14 25.87
N ALA A 178 11.43 -10.29 25.04
CA ALA A 178 10.79 -9.06 25.52
C ALA A 178 9.58 -9.37 26.42
N VAL A 179 8.73 -10.31 26.02
CA VAL A 179 7.60 -10.77 26.85
C VAL A 179 8.09 -11.34 28.18
N GLU A 180 9.16 -12.15 28.18
CA GLU A 180 9.76 -12.71 29.40
C GLU A 180 10.28 -11.62 30.36
N ARG A 181 10.74 -10.48 29.83
CA ARG A 181 11.13 -9.29 30.62
C ARG A 181 9.94 -8.48 31.14
N GLY A 182 8.71 -8.83 30.76
CA GLY A 182 7.49 -8.10 31.13
C GLY A 182 7.07 -6.99 30.16
N VAL A 183 7.75 -6.87 29.02
CA VAL A 183 7.44 -5.88 27.98
C VAL A 183 6.13 -6.25 27.29
N THR A 184 5.24 -5.28 27.07
CA THR A 184 3.99 -5.54 26.33
C THR A 184 4.26 -5.63 24.84
N VAL A 185 4.19 -6.83 24.26
CA VAL A 185 4.36 -7.03 22.81
C VAL A 185 3.01 -7.18 22.10
N ARG A 186 2.77 -6.33 21.09
CA ARG A 186 1.60 -6.35 20.21
C ARG A 186 2.03 -6.59 18.76
N TYR A 187 1.36 -7.51 18.07
CA TYR A 187 1.70 -7.86 16.69
C TYR A 187 0.47 -7.89 15.78
N MET A 188 0.49 -7.12 14.70
CA MET A 188 -0.54 -7.14 13.66
C MET A 188 0.02 -7.62 12.32
N PHE A 189 -0.73 -8.48 11.63
CA PHE A 189 -0.41 -8.86 10.25
C PHE A 189 -1.64 -9.05 9.38
N ASP A 190 -1.49 -8.91 8.06
CA ASP A 190 -2.61 -9.11 7.13
C ASP A 190 -2.96 -10.59 7.01
N HIS A 191 -4.25 -10.89 7.14
CA HIS A 191 -4.76 -12.25 7.05
C HIS A 191 -4.46 -12.87 5.68
N VAL A 192 -4.89 -12.24 4.58
CA VAL A 192 -4.79 -12.83 3.24
C VAL A 192 -3.37 -12.75 2.71
N GLY A 193 -2.66 -11.66 2.99
CA GLY A 193 -1.26 -11.49 2.62
C GLY A 193 -0.40 -12.65 3.12
N SER A 194 -0.57 -13.04 4.38
CA SER A 194 0.25 -14.07 5.03
C SER A 194 -0.26 -15.51 4.80
N TRP A 195 -1.53 -15.71 4.45
CA TRP A 195 -2.17 -17.04 4.44
C TRP A 195 -1.49 -18.07 3.52
N LYS A 196 -0.94 -17.64 2.38
CA LYS A 196 -0.37 -18.57 1.38
C LYS A 196 1.01 -19.11 1.74
N TYR A 197 1.69 -18.56 2.74
CA TYR A 197 3.07 -18.93 3.06
C TYR A 197 3.14 -20.11 4.04
N PRO A 198 4.21 -20.93 3.97
CA PRO A 198 4.46 -22.01 4.92
C PRO A 198 4.44 -21.52 6.38
N GLY A 199 3.95 -22.36 7.30
CA GLY A 199 3.88 -22.02 8.73
C GLY A 199 2.66 -21.19 9.16
N TYR A 200 1.89 -20.61 8.24
CA TYR A 200 0.74 -19.76 8.59
C TYR A 200 -0.27 -20.42 9.55
N ARG A 201 -0.55 -21.71 9.35
CA ARG A 201 -1.53 -22.45 10.17
C ARG A 201 -1.10 -22.61 11.64
N THR A 202 0.20 -22.60 11.91
CA THR A 202 0.76 -22.74 13.27
C THR A 202 1.21 -21.41 13.85
N LEU A 203 1.36 -20.36 13.02
CA LEU A 203 1.82 -19.03 13.43
C LEU A 203 1.06 -18.49 14.64
N GLY A 204 -0.28 -18.48 14.60
CA GLY A 204 -1.08 -17.99 15.72
C GLY A 204 -0.82 -18.74 17.04
N LYS A 205 -0.71 -20.07 16.97
CA LYS A 205 -0.38 -20.89 18.15
C LYS A 205 1.01 -20.56 18.69
N ARG A 206 1.99 -20.38 17.81
CA ARG A 206 3.36 -20.00 18.21
C ARG A 206 3.40 -18.62 18.86
N LEU A 207 2.63 -17.66 18.34
CA LEU A 207 2.49 -16.32 18.93
C LEU A 207 1.81 -16.36 20.31
N ASP A 208 0.78 -17.21 20.46
CA ASP A 208 0.14 -17.46 21.77
C ASP A 208 1.13 -18.08 22.77
N GLU A 209 1.96 -19.03 22.32
CA GLU A 209 2.96 -19.73 23.15
C GLU A 209 4.02 -18.78 23.72
N ILE A 210 4.46 -17.78 22.95
CA ILE A 210 5.43 -16.77 23.40
C ILE A 210 4.78 -15.54 24.08
N GLY A 211 3.47 -15.57 24.31
CA GLY A 211 2.74 -14.53 25.05
C GLY A 211 2.55 -13.20 24.30
N VAL A 212 2.73 -13.17 22.98
CA VAL A 212 2.51 -11.96 22.16
C VAL A 212 1.01 -11.71 21.98
N LYS A 213 0.58 -10.46 22.18
CA LYS A 213 -0.80 -10.05 21.85
C LYS A 213 -0.91 -9.83 20.34
N TRP A 214 -1.54 -10.75 19.61
CA TRP A 214 -1.60 -10.64 18.15
C TRP A 214 -3.00 -10.49 17.58
N LEU A 215 -3.10 -9.78 16.45
CA LEU A 215 -4.33 -9.60 15.69
C LEU A 215 -4.08 -9.80 14.19
N VAL A 216 -5.03 -10.43 13.52
CA VAL A 216 -5.11 -10.41 12.06
C VAL A 216 -5.87 -9.17 11.59
N MET A 217 -5.24 -8.40 10.70
CA MET A 217 -5.84 -7.26 10.03
C MET A 217 -6.71 -7.69 8.87
N LEU A 218 -7.78 -6.93 8.62
CA LEU A 218 -8.71 -7.16 7.50
C LEU A 218 -9.14 -8.64 7.35
N PRO A 219 -9.65 -9.27 8.42
CA PRO A 219 -9.92 -10.70 8.45
C PRO A 219 -11.00 -11.12 7.44
N LEU A 220 -10.72 -12.19 6.68
CA LEU A 220 -11.70 -12.93 5.89
C LEU A 220 -12.07 -14.25 6.58
N GLN A 221 -12.93 -14.18 7.60
CA GLN A 221 -13.39 -15.33 8.40
C GLN A 221 -14.93 -15.32 8.48
N PRO A 222 -15.64 -15.66 7.38
CA PRO A 222 -17.11 -15.64 7.35
C PRO A 222 -17.74 -16.51 8.45
N TRP A 223 -17.12 -17.64 8.78
CA TRP A 223 -17.53 -18.57 9.85
C TRP A 223 -17.51 -17.95 11.25
N ARG A 224 -16.74 -16.87 11.45
CA ARG A 224 -16.62 -16.14 12.72
C ARG A 224 -17.32 -14.77 12.66
N TRP A 225 -18.15 -14.54 11.65
CA TRP A 225 -18.82 -13.25 11.39
C TRP A 225 -17.85 -12.07 11.21
N ARG A 226 -16.58 -12.35 10.86
CA ARG A 226 -15.56 -11.35 10.54
C ARG A 226 -15.33 -11.37 9.04
N PHE A 227 -16.08 -10.56 8.29
CA PHE A 227 -15.90 -10.40 6.85
C PHE A 227 -15.51 -8.95 6.52
N ARG A 228 -14.45 -8.81 5.72
CA ARG A 228 -13.98 -7.53 5.19
C ARG A 228 -13.93 -7.64 3.67
N ARG A 229 -13.85 -6.49 3.00
CA ARG A 229 -13.66 -6.43 1.56
C ARG A 229 -12.36 -7.15 1.18
N PRO A 230 -12.40 -8.24 0.37
CA PRO A 230 -11.21 -9.03 0.07
C PRO A 230 -10.09 -8.26 -0.62
N ASP A 231 -10.46 -7.23 -1.37
CA ASP A 231 -9.59 -6.36 -2.13
C ASP A 231 -8.83 -5.33 -1.27
N LEU A 232 -9.27 -5.05 -0.04
CA LEU A 232 -8.53 -4.20 0.89
C LEU A 232 -7.47 -5.03 1.61
N ARG A 233 -6.24 -4.51 1.68
CA ARG A 233 -5.13 -5.12 2.41
C ARG A 233 -4.38 -4.08 3.23
N ASN A 234 -3.77 -4.50 4.33
CA ASN A 234 -2.89 -3.60 5.09
C ASN A 234 -1.45 -3.85 4.67
N HIS A 235 -0.89 -2.91 3.92
CA HIS A 235 0.46 -3.01 3.37
C HIS A 235 1.51 -2.30 4.23
N ARG A 236 1.14 -1.72 5.38
CA ARG A 236 2.10 -1.05 6.27
C ARG A 236 3.10 -2.05 6.84
N LYS A 237 4.34 -1.60 6.99
CA LYS A 237 5.40 -2.29 7.72
C LYS A 237 6.02 -1.29 8.67
N LEU A 238 5.77 -1.48 9.95
CA LEU A 238 6.31 -0.64 11.00
C LEU A 238 6.57 -1.46 12.27
N LEU A 239 7.56 -0.99 13.03
CA LEU A 239 7.93 -1.47 14.36
C LEU A 239 8.12 -0.23 15.23
N VAL A 240 7.54 -0.22 16.42
CA VAL A 240 7.71 0.83 17.42
C VAL A 240 8.13 0.18 18.72
N ILE A 241 9.20 0.70 19.33
CA ILE A 241 9.76 0.25 20.60
C ILE A 241 9.75 1.43 21.56
N ASP A 242 9.02 1.28 22.66
CA ASP A 242 8.92 2.24 23.78
C ASP A 242 8.58 3.68 23.38
N GLY A 243 8.03 3.88 22.18
CA GLY A 243 7.67 5.20 21.66
C GLY A 243 8.85 6.07 21.22
N HIS A 244 10.09 5.58 21.31
CA HIS A 244 11.29 6.35 20.96
C HIS A 244 12.11 5.78 19.81
N THR A 245 12.01 4.48 19.51
CA THR A 245 12.68 3.85 18.36
C THR A 245 11.63 3.29 17.41
N GLY A 246 11.75 3.60 16.12
CA GLY A 246 10.83 3.18 15.09
C GLY A 246 11.55 2.61 13.88
N PHE A 247 10.94 1.61 13.24
CA PHE A 247 11.33 1.17 11.91
C PHE A 247 10.12 1.26 10.98
N MET A 248 10.33 1.67 9.73
CA MET A 248 9.32 1.56 8.69
C MET A 248 9.93 1.48 7.30
N GLY A 249 9.22 0.85 6.36
CA GLY A 249 9.73 0.71 5.01
C GLY A 249 8.95 -0.29 4.17
N SER A 250 9.65 -0.98 3.28
CA SER A 250 9.07 -1.84 2.26
C SER A 250 9.18 -3.34 2.56
N GLN A 251 10.03 -3.71 3.52
CA GLN A 251 10.36 -5.11 3.86
C GLN A 251 9.24 -5.82 4.62
N ASN A 252 8.95 -7.07 4.23
CA ASN A 252 8.07 -7.97 4.97
C ASN A 252 8.86 -8.82 5.98
N MET A 253 8.17 -9.51 6.89
CA MET A 253 8.79 -10.38 7.89
C MET A 253 8.67 -11.84 7.44
N ILE A 254 9.48 -12.21 6.46
CA ILE A 254 9.57 -13.54 5.86
C ILE A 254 10.94 -13.67 5.20
N ASP A 255 11.47 -14.88 5.04
CA ASP A 255 12.65 -15.13 4.21
C ASP A 255 12.60 -14.42 2.85
N SER A 256 13.75 -13.95 2.34
CA SER A 256 13.82 -13.15 1.11
C SER A 256 13.33 -13.91 -0.12
N SER A 257 13.31 -15.25 -0.12
CA SER A 257 12.73 -16.07 -1.18
C SER A 257 11.19 -16.19 -1.11
N TYR A 258 10.59 -15.69 -0.03
CA TYR A 258 9.18 -15.86 0.32
C TYR A 258 8.76 -17.33 0.49
N LEU A 259 9.73 -18.23 0.72
CA LEU A 259 9.56 -19.66 0.98
C LEU A 259 8.84 -20.44 -0.14
N MET A 260 8.64 -19.82 -1.31
CA MET A 260 7.95 -20.45 -2.43
C MET A 260 8.92 -21.33 -3.20
N LYS A 261 8.57 -22.60 -3.43
CA LYS A 261 9.42 -23.57 -4.17
C LYS A 261 9.90 -23.04 -5.52
N GLY A 262 9.04 -22.29 -6.21
CA GLY A 262 9.38 -21.64 -7.49
C GLY A 262 10.47 -20.59 -7.34
N ASN A 263 10.35 -19.71 -6.33
CA ASN A 263 11.33 -18.67 -6.05
C ASN A 263 12.68 -19.26 -5.64
N ILE A 264 12.68 -20.24 -4.73
CA ILE A 264 13.89 -20.94 -4.29
C ILE A 264 14.62 -21.60 -5.46
N ARG A 265 13.87 -22.32 -6.32
CA ARG A 265 14.44 -22.96 -7.52
C ARG A 265 15.02 -21.94 -8.51
N GLU A 266 14.41 -20.76 -8.60
CA GLU A 266 14.83 -19.65 -9.46
C GLU A 266 15.99 -18.82 -8.88
N GLY A 267 16.32 -18.99 -7.60
CA GLY A 267 17.23 -18.09 -6.86
C GLY A 267 16.64 -16.70 -6.61
N ARG A 268 15.32 -16.55 -6.72
CA ARG A 268 14.62 -15.27 -6.61
C ARG A 268 14.59 -14.80 -5.17
N HIS A 269 15.00 -13.54 -4.96
CA HIS A 269 15.05 -12.89 -3.65
C HIS A 269 14.64 -11.42 -3.78
N TRP A 270 14.08 -10.85 -2.71
CA TRP A 270 13.56 -9.48 -2.70
C TRP A 270 14.59 -8.51 -2.12
N ILE A 271 14.69 -7.33 -2.74
CA ILE A 271 15.53 -6.22 -2.28
C ILE A 271 14.62 -5.11 -1.77
N ASP A 272 14.69 -4.84 -0.47
CA ASP A 272 13.83 -3.91 0.25
C ASP A 272 14.67 -2.88 1.00
N ASN A 273 14.03 -1.88 1.59
CA ASN A 273 14.68 -1.02 2.57
C ASN A 273 13.79 -0.78 3.80
N MET A 274 14.43 -0.54 4.94
CA MET A 274 13.79 -0.15 6.20
C MET A 274 14.53 1.05 6.79
N ALA A 275 13.82 2.16 7.00
CA ALA A 275 14.35 3.31 7.72
C ALA A 275 14.22 3.07 9.23
N GLU A 276 15.32 3.20 9.95
CA GLU A 276 15.38 3.21 11.41
C GLU A 276 15.42 4.67 11.88
N VAL A 277 14.45 5.06 12.70
CA VAL A 277 14.25 6.43 13.16
C VAL A 277 14.10 6.48 14.68
N THR A 278 14.55 7.58 15.26
CA THR A 278 14.38 7.88 16.70
C THR A 278 13.87 9.30 16.92
N GLY A 279 13.30 9.55 18.10
CA GLY A 279 12.80 10.87 18.50
C GLY A 279 11.31 11.11 18.16
N PRO A 280 10.86 12.37 18.09
CA PRO A 280 9.44 12.76 18.00
C PRO A 280 8.64 12.09 16.89
N VAL A 281 9.27 11.80 15.74
CA VAL A 281 8.62 11.08 14.63
C VAL A 281 8.03 9.73 15.05
N VAL A 282 8.62 9.05 16.04
CA VAL A 282 8.17 7.73 16.51
C VAL A 282 6.81 7.80 17.20
N ALA A 283 6.47 8.91 17.85
CA ALA A 283 5.13 9.13 18.40
C ALA A 283 4.04 9.14 17.29
N LEU A 284 4.36 9.69 16.12
CA LEU A 284 3.47 9.67 14.96
C LEU A 284 3.35 8.26 14.35
N LEU A 285 4.47 7.51 14.25
CA LEU A 285 4.42 6.10 13.85
C LEU A 285 3.53 5.29 14.82
N ASN A 286 3.70 5.48 16.12
CA ASN A 286 2.91 4.80 17.14
C ASN A 286 1.42 5.16 17.05
N SER A 287 1.11 6.42 16.69
CA SER A 287 -0.26 6.86 16.46
C SER A 287 -0.91 6.11 15.28
N VAL A 288 -0.18 5.85 14.19
CA VAL A 288 -0.68 5.02 13.08
C VAL A 288 -1.01 3.60 13.56
N PHE A 289 -0.10 2.99 14.34
CA PHE A 289 -0.33 1.67 14.93
C PHE A 289 -1.55 1.64 15.85
N ALA A 290 -1.67 2.61 16.76
CA ALA A 290 -2.74 2.70 17.74
C ALA A 290 -4.13 2.79 17.08
N VAL A 291 -4.25 3.58 16.00
CA VAL A 291 -5.50 3.70 15.24
C VAL A 291 -5.87 2.37 14.56
N ASP A 292 -4.89 1.67 13.99
CA ASP A 292 -5.12 0.36 13.37
C ASP A 292 -5.48 -0.71 14.42
N TRP A 293 -4.81 -0.71 15.58
CA TRP A 293 -5.09 -1.59 16.71
C TRP A 293 -6.53 -1.41 17.22
N PHE A 294 -6.91 -0.15 17.49
CA PHE A 294 -8.27 0.20 17.89
C PHE A 294 -9.31 -0.18 16.82
N THR A 295 -8.96 -0.02 15.54
CA THR A 295 -9.87 -0.39 14.44
C THR A 295 -10.19 -1.88 14.43
N GLU A 296 -9.22 -2.73 14.75
CA GLU A 296 -9.39 -4.18 14.72
C GLU A 296 -10.00 -4.77 16.02
N CYS A 297 -9.63 -4.26 17.19
CA CYS A 297 -10.07 -4.84 18.48
C CYS A 297 -10.86 -3.89 19.40
N GLY A 298 -10.82 -2.58 19.18
CA GLY A 298 -11.51 -1.58 20.00
C GLY A 298 -10.77 -1.19 21.30
N GLU A 299 -9.56 -1.69 21.54
CA GLU A 299 -8.70 -1.25 22.64
C GLU A 299 -8.05 0.10 22.27
N GLU A 300 -8.22 1.10 23.13
CA GLU A 300 -7.56 2.40 22.99
C GLU A 300 -6.15 2.31 23.58
N LEU A 301 -5.16 2.75 22.81
CA LEU A 301 -3.78 2.90 23.26
C LEU A 301 -3.48 4.39 23.49
N PRO A 302 -2.65 4.73 24.48
CA PRO A 302 -2.27 6.12 24.71
C PRO A 302 -1.52 6.66 23.49
N LEU A 303 -1.92 7.85 23.03
CA LEU A 303 -1.21 8.59 22.00
C LEU A 303 -0.20 9.52 22.68
N LEU A 304 1.03 9.50 22.20
CA LEU A 304 2.09 10.41 22.65
C LEU A 304 2.10 11.65 21.76
N THR A 305 2.38 12.81 22.36
CA THR A 305 2.62 14.04 21.60
C THR A 305 4.06 14.03 21.09
N PRO A 306 4.34 14.37 19.82
CA PRO A 306 5.72 14.33 19.30
C PRO A 306 6.71 15.14 20.15
N SER A 307 6.33 16.32 20.63
CA SER A 307 7.15 17.17 21.49
C SER A 307 7.57 16.54 22.82
N GLU A 308 6.89 15.49 23.30
CA GLU A 308 7.24 14.78 24.54
C GLU A 308 8.46 13.87 24.37
N SER A 309 8.95 13.63 23.15
CA SER A 309 9.99 12.62 22.84
C SER A 309 11.27 13.23 22.23
N THR A 310 11.80 14.32 22.81
CA THR A 310 12.98 15.04 22.28
C THR A 310 14.33 14.50 22.77
N GLU A 311 14.34 13.64 23.80
CA GLU A 311 15.56 13.12 24.44
C GLU A 311 16.45 12.28 23.50
N TRP A 312 15.87 11.77 22.42
CA TRP A 312 16.51 10.84 21.47
C TRP A 312 16.91 11.50 20.14
N LEU A 313 17.05 12.83 20.14
CA LEU A 313 17.49 13.57 18.97
C LEU A 313 19.02 13.62 18.88
N SER A 314 19.54 13.44 17.66
CA SER A 314 20.92 13.75 17.33
C SER A 314 21.16 15.26 17.31
N SER A 315 22.44 15.65 17.21
CA SER A 315 22.82 17.06 17.09
C SER A 315 22.31 17.75 15.81
N ARG A 316 21.89 16.99 14.79
CA ARG A 316 21.34 17.49 13.53
C ARG A 316 20.18 16.58 13.11
N PRO A 317 18.99 16.75 13.71
CA PRO A 317 17.86 15.92 13.34
C PRO A 317 17.39 16.21 11.92
N ASP A 318 16.68 15.25 11.35
CA ASP A 318 15.95 15.37 10.11
C ASP A 318 14.59 16.03 10.37
N MET A 319 14.10 16.77 9.37
CA MET A 319 12.69 17.11 9.26
C MET A 319 11.98 15.92 8.61
N LEU A 320 11.02 15.36 9.33
CA LEU A 320 10.30 14.14 8.95
C LEU A 320 8.79 14.36 9.01
N GLN A 321 8.06 13.77 8.07
CA GLN A 321 6.60 13.75 8.10
C GLN A 321 6.09 12.36 7.78
N ILE A 322 5.13 11.88 8.60
CA ILE A 322 4.46 10.60 8.40
C ILE A 322 3.15 10.84 7.65
N ILE A 323 2.98 10.12 6.54
CA ILE A 323 1.81 10.19 5.68
C ILE A 323 1.16 8.80 5.65
N PRO A 324 0.21 8.51 6.55
CA PRO A 324 -0.62 7.32 6.45
C PRO A 324 -1.64 7.47 5.32
N SER A 325 -1.97 6.37 4.67
CA SER A 325 -3.04 6.32 3.68
C SER A 325 -3.87 5.05 3.80
N GLY A 326 -4.98 5.02 3.07
CA GLY A 326 -5.83 3.84 2.95
C GLY A 326 -7.31 4.18 2.93
N PRO A 327 -8.17 3.16 2.93
CA PRO A 327 -9.61 3.31 2.74
C PRO A 327 -10.31 4.01 3.91
N GLY A 328 -9.60 4.41 4.98
CA GLY A 328 -10.11 5.34 5.98
C GLY A 328 -10.06 6.81 5.54
N PHE A 329 -9.10 7.16 4.66
CA PHE A 329 -8.87 8.51 4.16
C PHE A 329 -9.62 8.75 2.85
N THR A 330 -10.60 9.65 2.84
CA THR A 330 -11.40 9.96 1.64
C THR A 330 -10.73 10.96 0.69
N THR A 331 -9.61 11.54 1.09
CA THR A 331 -8.91 12.62 0.35
C THR A 331 -7.67 12.15 -0.40
N GLU A 332 -7.40 10.84 -0.43
CA GLU A 332 -6.27 10.22 -1.14
C GLU A 332 -4.90 10.87 -0.82
N PRO A 333 -4.48 10.95 0.46
CA PRO A 333 -3.24 11.63 0.88
C PRO A 333 -2.00 11.16 0.11
N ASN A 334 -1.93 9.86 -0.14
CA ASN A 334 -0.82 9.21 -0.83
C ASN A 334 -0.66 9.71 -2.27
N LEU A 335 -1.72 9.62 -3.09
CA LEU A 335 -1.69 10.04 -4.49
C LEU A 335 -1.37 11.54 -4.61
N ARG A 336 -1.92 12.36 -3.71
CA ARG A 336 -1.65 13.81 -3.68
C ARG A 336 -0.20 14.11 -3.32
N LEU A 337 0.37 13.43 -2.34
CA LEU A 337 1.80 13.53 -2.03
C LEU A 337 2.66 13.20 -3.25
N PHE A 338 2.44 12.03 -3.87
CA PHE A 338 3.25 11.58 -5.00
C PHE A 338 3.17 12.57 -6.18
N THR A 339 1.97 12.97 -6.57
CA THR A 339 1.76 13.93 -7.66
C THR A 339 2.36 15.31 -7.34
N SER A 340 2.21 15.81 -6.11
CA SER A 340 2.81 17.08 -5.68
C SER A 340 4.34 17.10 -5.77
N ILE A 341 5.02 16.01 -5.37
CA ILE A 341 6.49 15.92 -5.51
C ILE A 341 6.90 15.89 -6.99
N VAL A 342 6.16 15.20 -7.85
CA VAL A 342 6.43 15.18 -9.30
C VAL A 342 6.26 16.57 -9.93
N HIS A 343 5.28 17.36 -9.46
CA HIS A 343 5.11 18.76 -9.88
C HIS A 343 6.17 19.70 -9.28
N HIS A 344 6.69 19.39 -8.09
CA HIS A 344 7.82 20.09 -7.48
C HIS A 344 9.07 20.00 -8.38
N ALA A 345 9.40 18.79 -8.86
CA ALA A 345 10.62 18.51 -9.62
C ALA A 345 10.88 19.47 -10.81
N LYS A 346 12.07 20.07 -10.84
CA LYS A 346 12.59 21.02 -11.83
C LYS A 346 13.81 20.51 -12.59
N LYS A 347 14.63 19.62 -11.99
CA LYS A 347 15.90 19.14 -12.52
C LYS A 347 15.93 17.62 -12.66
N SER A 348 15.56 16.90 -11.62
CA SER A 348 15.60 15.43 -11.58
C SER A 348 14.45 14.82 -10.79
N LEU A 349 14.03 13.63 -11.21
CA LEU A 349 13.03 12.83 -10.55
C LEU A 349 13.46 11.36 -10.60
N VAL A 350 13.63 10.74 -9.44
CA VAL A 350 13.92 9.30 -9.30
C VAL A 350 12.70 8.63 -8.71
N LEU A 351 12.22 7.58 -9.36
CA LEU A 351 11.07 6.77 -8.95
C LEU A 351 11.53 5.33 -8.81
N VAL A 352 11.33 4.72 -7.64
CA VAL A 352 11.60 3.29 -7.41
C VAL A 352 10.31 2.64 -6.95
N SER A 353 9.80 1.69 -7.73
CA SER A 353 8.59 0.94 -7.39
C SER A 353 8.63 -0.47 -8.00
N PRO A 354 8.39 -1.56 -7.22
CA PRO A 354 8.31 -2.91 -7.77
C PRO A 354 7.18 -3.05 -8.79
N TYR A 355 6.08 -2.34 -8.52
CA TYR A 355 4.85 -2.36 -9.29
C TYR A 355 4.48 -0.92 -9.65
N PHE A 356 4.66 -0.56 -10.92
CA PHE A 356 4.39 0.75 -11.47
C PHE A 356 3.19 0.67 -12.41
N ILE A 357 2.00 0.83 -11.82
CA ILE A 357 0.71 0.84 -12.53
C ILE A 357 0.03 2.15 -12.13
N PRO A 358 0.55 3.30 -12.60
CA PRO A 358 0.21 4.60 -12.04
C PRO A 358 -1.26 4.96 -12.30
N ASP A 359 -1.84 5.70 -11.36
CA ASP A 359 -3.08 6.43 -11.62
C ASP A 359 -2.88 7.44 -12.76
N GLU A 360 -3.96 7.78 -13.48
CA GLU A 360 -3.94 8.73 -14.60
C GLU A 360 -3.28 10.06 -14.20
N SER A 361 -3.58 10.57 -13.01
CA SER A 361 -3.02 11.83 -12.49
C SER A 361 -1.51 11.74 -12.29
N LEU A 362 -1.01 10.59 -11.83
CA LEU A 362 0.42 10.37 -11.61
C LEU A 362 1.17 10.17 -12.93
N LEU A 363 0.58 9.41 -13.86
CA LEU A 363 1.14 9.24 -15.21
C LEU A 363 1.25 10.58 -15.95
N GLU A 364 0.20 11.40 -15.89
CA GLU A 364 0.20 12.74 -16.48
C GLU A 364 1.23 13.65 -15.82
N ALA A 365 1.33 13.64 -14.48
CA ALA A 365 2.34 14.42 -13.78
C ALA A 365 3.78 14.04 -14.19
N ILE A 366 4.06 12.74 -14.29
CA ILE A 366 5.39 12.20 -14.63
C ILE A 366 5.76 12.56 -16.07
N THR A 367 4.85 12.31 -17.01
CA THR A 367 5.08 12.65 -18.42
C THR A 367 5.19 14.17 -18.62
N THR A 368 4.41 14.97 -17.89
CA THR A 368 4.55 16.43 -17.87
C THR A 368 5.92 16.85 -17.36
N ALA A 369 6.43 16.25 -16.28
CA ALA A 369 7.77 16.55 -15.78
C ALA A 369 8.84 16.23 -16.85
N ALA A 370 8.74 15.08 -17.52
CA ALA A 370 9.65 14.72 -18.60
C ALA A 370 9.59 15.72 -19.77
N TYR A 371 8.39 16.14 -20.20
CA TYR A 371 8.23 17.17 -21.25
C TYR A 371 8.72 18.57 -20.84
N ARG A 372 8.76 18.89 -19.54
CA ARG A 372 9.41 20.11 -19.03
C ARG A 372 10.95 20.04 -19.08
N GLY A 373 11.54 18.89 -19.43
CA GLY A 373 12.98 18.66 -19.45
C GLY A 373 13.56 18.17 -18.12
N VAL A 374 12.72 17.74 -17.17
CA VAL A 374 13.18 17.08 -15.94
C VAL A 374 13.77 15.72 -16.28
N LYS A 375 14.93 15.37 -15.71
CA LYS A 375 15.53 14.04 -15.88
C LYS A 375 14.78 13.03 -15.03
N VAL A 376 13.88 12.27 -15.66
CA VAL A 376 13.07 11.26 -14.97
C VAL A 376 13.68 9.86 -15.13
N GLU A 377 13.97 9.20 -14.01
CA GLU A 377 14.40 7.79 -13.97
C GLU A 377 13.37 6.95 -13.21
N LEU A 378 12.90 5.87 -13.84
CA LEU A 378 12.00 4.89 -13.24
C LEU A 378 12.71 3.55 -13.07
N PHE A 379 12.89 3.11 -11.83
CA PHE A 379 13.51 1.85 -11.45
C PHE A 379 12.44 0.79 -11.21
N VAL A 380 12.58 -0.31 -11.93
CA VAL A 380 11.68 -1.47 -11.91
C VAL A 380 12.49 -2.75 -11.94
N SER A 381 11.89 -3.89 -11.59
CA SER A 381 12.55 -5.19 -11.78
C SER A 381 12.60 -5.56 -13.26
N GLU A 382 13.67 -6.23 -13.71
CA GLU A 382 13.75 -6.81 -15.05
C GLU A 382 12.64 -7.84 -15.29
N LYS A 383 12.37 -8.67 -14.26
CA LYS A 383 11.31 -9.68 -14.25
C LYS A 383 10.54 -9.60 -12.93
N ALA A 384 9.23 -9.35 -13.00
CA ALA A 384 8.41 -9.28 -11.79
C ALA A 384 8.18 -10.69 -11.21
N ASP A 385 7.67 -10.77 -9.98
CA ASP A 385 7.24 -12.02 -9.32
C ASP A 385 5.87 -12.50 -9.82
N GLN A 386 5.05 -11.59 -10.36
CA GLN A 386 3.69 -11.86 -10.81
C GLN A 386 3.52 -11.52 -12.30
N PRO A 387 3.25 -12.52 -13.18
CA PRO A 387 3.16 -12.29 -14.63
C PRO A 387 2.10 -11.27 -15.04
N LEU A 388 0.91 -11.30 -14.41
CA LEU A 388 -0.16 -10.35 -14.73
C LEU A 388 0.24 -8.90 -14.41
N ILE A 389 0.91 -8.70 -13.27
CA ILE A 389 1.40 -7.39 -12.84
C ILE A 389 2.52 -6.90 -13.77
N GLU A 390 3.43 -7.79 -14.18
CA GLU A 390 4.49 -7.48 -15.15
C GLU A 390 3.90 -6.93 -16.46
N HIS A 391 2.90 -7.61 -17.00
CA HIS A 391 2.24 -7.21 -18.24
C HIS A 391 1.44 -5.91 -18.09
N ALA A 392 0.75 -5.73 -16.95
CA ALA A 392 -0.01 -4.51 -16.67
C ALA A 392 0.92 -3.29 -16.58
N GLN A 393 2.02 -3.39 -15.84
CA GLN A 393 3.05 -2.35 -15.75
C GLN A 393 3.72 -2.07 -17.10
N SER A 394 4.11 -3.13 -17.82
CA SER A 394 4.69 -3.04 -19.17
C SER A 394 3.83 -2.22 -20.13
N SER A 395 2.51 -2.27 -19.99
CA SER A 395 1.58 -1.53 -20.86
C SER A 395 1.79 0.00 -20.86
N TYR A 396 2.43 0.56 -19.82
CA TYR A 396 2.71 1.98 -19.69
C TYR A 396 4.09 2.40 -20.24
N TYR A 397 5.01 1.45 -20.44
CA TYR A 397 6.40 1.77 -20.81
C TYR A 397 6.52 2.51 -22.14
N ALA A 398 5.69 2.17 -23.13
CA ALA A 398 5.75 2.83 -24.43
C ALA A 398 5.38 4.33 -24.35
N GLU A 399 4.50 4.70 -23.42
CA GLU A 399 4.11 6.09 -23.18
C GLU A 399 5.22 6.83 -22.43
N LEU A 400 5.77 6.21 -21.39
CA LEU A 400 6.87 6.75 -20.58
C LEU A 400 8.14 6.99 -21.41
N LEU A 401 8.56 5.99 -22.20
CA LEU A 401 9.75 6.08 -23.06
C LEU A 401 9.61 7.20 -24.10
N ARG A 402 8.43 7.33 -24.72
CA ARG A 402 8.15 8.42 -25.66
C ARG A 402 8.16 9.80 -25.02
N ALA A 403 7.76 9.90 -23.74
CA ALA A 403 7.84 11.15 -22.99
C ALA A 403 9.28 11.51 -22.56
N GLY A 404 10.24 10.59 -22.69
CA GLY A 404 11.63 10.79 -22.28
C GLY A 404 11.97 10.26 -20.88
N VAL A 405 11.10 9.44 -20.28
CA VAL A 405 11.39 8.74 -19.02
C VAL A 405 12.40 7.63 -19.26
N ARG A 406 13.47 7.59 -18.46
CA ARG A 406 14.49 6.54 -18.52
C ARG A 406 14.10 5.37 -17.64
N ILE A 407 13.75 4.24 -18.24
CA ILE A 407 13.37 3.03 -17.50
C ILE A 407 14.63 2.21 -17.20
N ARG A 408 14.90 1.99 -15.92
CA ARG A 408 16.04 1.24 -15.38
C ARG A 408 15.54 -0.10 -14.83
N ARG A 409 16.07 -1.21 -15.35
CA ARG A 409 15.70 -2.58 -14.96
C ARG A 409 16.75 -3.17 -14.02
N PHE A 410 16.32 -3.47 -12.80
CA PHE A 410 17.14 -4.15 -11.80
C PHE A 410 17.26 -5.64 -12.16
N PRO A 411 18.48 -6.22 -12.12
CA PRO A 411 18.76 -7.51 -12.73
C PRO A 411 18.05 -8.68 -12.02
N TYR A 412 17.51 -9.60 -12.80
CA TYR A 412 17.06 -10.92 -12.30
C TYR A 412 18.28 -11.73 -11.80
N PRO A 413 18.18 -12.53 -10.70
CA PRO A 413 16.98 -13.01 -10.03
C PRO A 413 16.43 -12.13 -8.90
N ALA A 414 17.00 -10.94 -8.68
CA ALA A 414 16.50 -10.04 -7.65
C ALA A 414 15.19 -9.37 -8.05
N VAL A 415 14.27 -9.21 -7.09
CA VAL A 415 13.06 -8.40 -7.23
C VAL A 415 13.26 -7.12 -6.45
N LEU A 416 13.44 -6.01 -7.16
CA LEU A 416 13.55 -4.69 -6.54
C LEU A 416 12.18 -4.28 -5.97
N HIS A 417 12.07 -4.34 -4.66
CA HIS A 417 10.85 -4.09 -3.90
C HIS A 417 10.95 -2.86 -2.99
N SER A 418 12.06 -2.12 -3.04
CA SER A 418 12.13 -0.76 -2.51
C SER A 418 11.09 0.17 -3.12
N LYS A 419 10.56 1.10 -2.32
CA LYS A 419 9.53 2.06 -2.74
C LYS A 419 9.86 3.46 -2.26
N PHE A 420 10.39 4.28 -3.15
CA PHE A 420 10.72 5.65 -2.82
C PHE A 420 10.75 6.56 -4.04
N MET A 421 10.69 7.86 -3.78
CA MET A 421 10.81 8.89 -4.79
C MET A 421 11.67 10.04 -4.29
N ILE A 422 12.51 10.57 -5.17
CA ILE A 422 13.37 11.72 -4.88
C ILE A 422 13.16 12.76 -5.97
N ALA A 423 12.92 14.02 -5.59
CA ALA A 423 12.88 15.14 -6.51
C ALA A 423 13.98 16.14 -6.17
N ASP A 424 14.75 16.53 -7.19
CA ASP A 424 15.78 17.58 -7.18
C ASP A 424 16.88 17.48 -6.12
N HIS A 425 16.99 16.34 -5.43
CA HIS A 425 17.76 16.22 -4.18
C HIS A 425 17.33 17.26 -3.14
N GLU A 426 16.03 17.56 -3.09
CA GLU A 426 15.41 18.51 -2.14
C GLU A 426 14.32 17.83 -1.30
N VAL A 427 13.67 16.79 -1.84
CA VAL A 427 12.64 16.04 -1.11
C VAL A 427 12.71 14.57 -1.45
N VAL A 428 12.55 13.73 -0.43
CA VAL A 428 12.43 12.28 -0.55
C VAL A 428 11.15 11.81 0.14
N CYS A 429 10.51 10.80 -0.43
CA CYS A 429 9.55 9.97 0.30
C CYS A 429 9.90 8.49 0.14
N THR A 430 9.76 7.71 1.22
CA THR A 430 10.02 6.26 1.25
C THR A 430 9.00 5.57 2.16
N GLY A 431 8.66 4.31 1.90
CA GLY A 431 7.74 3.58 2.75
C GLY A 431 7.16 2.32 2.14
N SER A 432 5.90 2.03 2.45
CA SER A 432 5.24 0.79 2.03
C SER A 432 4.45 0.91 0.73
N SER A 433 4.16 2.13 0.27
CA SER A 433 3.31 2.39 -0.88
C SER A 433 4.01 2.08 -2.21
N ASN A 434 3.39 1.23 -3.03
CA ASN A 434 3.74 1.22 -4.45
C ASN A 434 3.20 2.47 -5.15
N MET A 435 3.68 2.72 -6.36
CA MET A 435 3.10 3.71 -7.27
C MET A 435 2.03 3.05 -8.16
N ASP A 436 1.04 2.42 -7.53
CA ASP A 436 -0.07 1.74 -8.20
C ASP A 436 -1.45 2.19 -7.69
N MET A 437 -2.47 1.99 -8.51
CA MET A 437 -3.86 2.37 -8.20
C MET A 437 -4.36 1.75 -6.87
N ARG A 438 -3.91 0.54 -6.53
CA ARG A 438 -4.31 -0.17 -5.31
C ARG A 438 -3.75 0.49 -4.06
N SER A 439 -2.48 0.87 -4.10
CA SER A 439 -1.76 1.54 -3.01
C SER A 439 -2.28 2.97 -2.78
N PHE A 440 -2.87 3.58 -3.81
CA PHE A 440 -3.49 4.90 -3.69
C PHE A 440 -4.95 4.84 -3.19
N GLY A 441 -5.73 3.83 -3.57
CA GLY A 441 -7.17 3.79 -3.30
C GLY A 441 -7.64 2.76 -2.27
N LEU A 442 -6.97 1.62 -2.14
CA LEU A 442 -7.49 0.44 -1.44
C LEU A 442 -6.62 -0.05 -0.28
N ASN A 443 -5.29 -0.01 -0.43
CA ASN A 443 -4.39 -0.53 0.60
C ASN A 443 -4.15 0.51 1.68
N TYR A 444 -3.98 0.04 2.91
CA TYR A 444 -3.38 0.88 3.95
C TYR A 444 -1.88 0.95 3.72
N GLU A 445 -1.35 2.15 3.54
CA GLU A 445 0.08 2.41 3.37
C GLU A 445 0.58 3.40 4.42
N ILE A 446 1.90 3.45 4.57
CA ILE A 446 2.61 4.45 5.36
C ILE A 446 3.82 4.93 4.57
N THR A 447 3.97 6.25 4.48
CA THR A 447 5.08 6.91 3.78
C THR A 447 5.76 7.90 4.73
N LEU A 448 7.08 7.88 4.76
CA LEU A 448 7.93 8.84 5.44
C LEU A 448 8.46 9.82 4.40
N MET A 449 8.26 11.11 4.65
CA MET A 449 8.82 12.17 3.82
C MET A 449 9.88 12.95 4.60
N SER A 450 10.94 13.37 3.91
CA SER A 450 11.89 14.34 4.41
C SER A 450 12.23 15.37 3.33
N ALA A 451 12.35 16.63 3.75
CA ALA A 451 12.81 17.73 2.90
C ALA A 451 14.19 18.28 3.34
N GLU A 452 14.66 17.90 4.53
CA GLU A 452 15.94 18.32 5.07
C GLU A 452 16.42 17.25 6.07
N GLY A 453 17.66 16.78 5.91
CA GLY A 453 18.26 15.78 6.79
C GLY A 453 18.95 14.63 6.07
N SER A 454 19.45 13.69 6.88
CA SER A 454 20.24 12.55 6.43
C SER A 454 19.47 11.49 5.64
N LEU A 455 18.14 11.41 5.75
CA LEU A 455 17.32 10.48 4.98
C LEU A 455 17.47 10.71 3.48
N LEU A 456 17.44 11.97 3.05
CA LEU A 456 17.57 12.36 1.65
C LEU A 456 18.92 11.93 1.06
N GLU A 457 20.00 12.09 1.83
CA GLU A 457 21.34 11.67 1.44
C GLU A 457 21.43 10.14 1.33
N LYS A 458 20.94 9.40 2.33
CA LYS A 458 20.95 7.93 2.37
C LYS A 458 20.15 7.34 1.21
N MET A 459 18.95 7.85 0.95
CA MET A 459 18.11 7.38 -0.15
C MET A 459 18.68 7.76 -1.52
N THR A 460 19.34 8.92 -1.62
CA THR A 460 20.07 9.31 -2.84
C THR A 460 21.23 8.36 -3.13
N ALA A 461 22.00 7.98 -2.09
CA ALA A 461 23.08 7.00 -2.22
C ALA A 461 22.54 5.63 -2.66
N LEU A 462 21.47 5.14 -2.03
CA LEU A 462 20.81 3.89 -2.40
C LEU A 462 20.31 3.90 -3.86
N ALA A 463 19.76 5.03 -4.34
CA ALA A 463 19.40 5.18 -5.74
C ALA A 463 20.62 5.16 -6.68
N GLY A 464 21.78 5.64 -6.21
CA GLY A 464 23.08 5.52 -6.87
C GLY A 464 23.46 4.06 -7.09
N GLU A 465 23.45 3.27 -6.03
CA GLU A 465 23.74 1.82 -6.06
C GLU A 465 22.81 1.08 -7.02
N TYR A 466 21.51 1.37 -6.98
CA TYR A 466 20.54 0.78 -7.92
C TYR A 466 20.83 1.18 -9.36
N ARG A 467 21.27 2.41 -9.61
CA ARG A 467 21.60 2.89 -10.96
C ARG A 467 22.80 2.19 -11.56
N GLU A 468 23.78 1.84 -10.72
CA GLU A 468 24.97 1.07 -11.14
C GLU A 468 24.62 -0.39 -11.45
N ALA A 469 23.69 -0.99 -10.71
CA ALA A 469 23.24 -2.36 -10.94
C ALA A 469 22.29 -2.51 -12.14
N CYS A 470 21.52 -1.47 -12.46
CA CYS A 470 20.46 -1.53 -13.47
C CYS A 470 20.97 -1.45 -14.92
N THR A 471 20.23 -2.11 -15.81
CA THR A 471 20.30 -1.86 -17.26
C THR A 471 19.25 -0.85 -17.68
N GLU A 472 19.49 -0.09 -18.76
CA GLU A 472 18.50 0.83 -19.31
C GLU A 472 17.67 0.14 -20.40
N LEU A 473 16.35 0.30 -20.36
CA LEU A 473 15.44 -0.14 -21.42
C LEU A 473 15.25 0.99 -22.43
N THR A 474 15.61 0.75 -23.68
CA THR A 474 15.45 1.77 -24.74
C THR A 474 14.12 1.63 -25.49
N SER A 475 13.69 2.70 -26.18
CA SER A 475 12.50 2.65 -27.02
C SER A 475 12.67 1.65 -28.18
N GLU A 476 13.87 1.57 -28.76
CA GLU A 476 14.17 0.65 -29.85
C GLU A 476 14.03 -0.80 -29.38
N GLU A 477 14.62 -1.16 -28.22
CA GLU A 477 14.46 -2.48 -27.63
C GLU A 477 12.98 -2.79 -27.39
N TRP A 478 12.24 -1.84 -26.81
CA TRP A 478 10.84 -2.02 -26.47
C TRP A 478 9.93 -2.24 -27.68
N ASP A 479 10.25 -1.64 -28.82
CA ASP A 479 9.48 -1.78 -30.05
C ASP A 479 9.72 -3.10 -30.79
N THR A 480 10.79 -3.83 -30.47
CA THR A 480 11.07 -5.16 -31.06
C THR A 480 10.26 -6.32 -30.46
N ARG A 481 9.54 -6.10 -29.35
CA ARG A 481 8.79 -7.15 -28.65
C ARG A 481 7.75 -7.83 -29.54
N ALA A 482 7.51 -9.12 -29.28
CA ALA A 482 6.55 -9.93 -30.03
C ALA A 482 5.13 -9.34 -29.98
N ARG A 483 4.39 -9.43 -31.10
CA ARG A 483 2.99 -8.97 -31.20
C ARG A 483 2.08 -9.64 -30.16
N SER A 484 2.34 -10.90 -29.82
CA SER A 484 1.64 -11.62 -28.77
C SER A 484 1.83 -10.98 -27.39
N ARG A 485 3.08 -10.64 -27.03
CA ARG A 485 3.38 -9.92 -25.78
C ARG A 485 2.65 -8.58 -25.73
N ARG A 486 2.67 -7.80 -26.82
CA ARG A 486 1.95 -6.52 -26.90
C ARG A 486 0.44 -6.67 -26.68
N TYR A 487 -0.16 -7.72 -27.23
CA TYR A 487 -1.58 -8.01 -26.99
C TYR A 487 -1.85 -8.33 -25.51
N ILE A 488 -1.02 -9.18 -24.90
CA ILE A 488 -1.13 -9.54 -23.48
C ILE A 488 -0.96 -8.31 -22.58
N ASP A 489 0.04 -7.46 -22.84
CA ASP A 489 0.25 -6.20 -22.12
C ASP A 489 -1.00 -5.31 -22.16
N ASN A 490 -1.60 -5.15 -23.35
CA ASN A 490 -2.82 -4.36 -23.52
C ASN A 490 -4.04 -4.94 -22.79
N VAL A 491 -4.19 -6.27 -22.79
CA VAL A 491 -5.27 -6.94 -22.05
C VAL A 491 -5.04 -6.82 -20.55
N ALA A 492 -3.80 -7.00 -20.08
CA ALA A 492 -3.44 -6.86 -18.68
C ALA A 492 -3.68 -5.43 -18.18
N ARG A 493 -3.49 -4.40 -19.02
CA ARG A 493 -3.85 -3.00 -18.70
C ARG A 493 -5.31 -2.85 -18.28
N LEU A 494 -6.25 -3.59 -18.86
CA LEU A 494 -7.67 -3.50 -18.48
C LEU A 494 -7.91 -3.99 -17.05
N THR A 495 -7.03 -4.84 -16.52
CA THR A 495 -7.13 -5.30 -15.14
C THR A 495 -6.76 -4.22 -14.12
N SER A 496 -6.03 -3.16 -14.51
CA SER A 496 -5.71 -2.05 -13.60
C SER A 496 -6.94 -1.23 -13.20
N ALA A 497 -7.93 -1.10 -14.09
CA ALA A 497 -9.19 -0.42 -13.80
C ALA A 497 -10.11 -1.20 -12.83
N LEU A 498 -9.90 -2.51 -12.72
CA LEU A 498 -10.58 -3.40 -11.78
C LEU A 498 -9.84 -3.54 -10.44
N GLN A 499 -8.61 -3.04 -10.38
CA GLN A 499 -7.71 -3.22 -9.24
C GLN A 499 -7.95 -2.21 -8.13
#